data_AF-A0A9P7T5E3-F1
#
_entry.id   AF-A0A9P7T5E3-F1
#
_cell.length_a   1.000
_cell.length_b   1.000
_cell.length_c   1.000
_cell.angle_alpha   90.00
_cell.angle_beta   90.00
_cell.angle_gamma   90.00
#
_symmetry.space_group_name_H-M   'P 1'
#
loop_
_entity.id
_entity.type
_entity.pdbx_description
1 polymer ?
#
loop_
_entity_poly.entity_id
_entity_poly.type
_entity_poly.pdbx_seq_one_letter_code
_entity_poly.pdbx_strand_id
1 'polypeptide(L)'
;MSAPIKHPENVDSFDGSEDVQRWLKRLRRSYRQVNGNQDVGPSDLIQAMDSVLSGEAAKFVEKSPLLRQVVDQADDFTATSDDLVLFENALRDGQKMEGNQR
;
A
#
# COMPACT_ATOMS: atom_id res chain seq x y z
N MET A 1 -21.34 7.42 12.37
CA MET A 1 -20.37 6.31 12.47
C MET A 1 -20.25 5.74 11.07
N SER A 2 -19.08 5.86 10.43
CA SER A 2 -18.79 5.14 9.19
C SER A 2 -18.79 3.65 9.50
N ALA A 3 -19.35 2.82 8.61
CA ALA A 3 -19.30 1.38 8.79
C ALA A 3 -17.83 0.92 8.84
N PRO A 4 -17.49 -0.10 9.67
CA PRO A 4 -16.14 -0.65 9.68
C PRO A 4 -15.77 -1.18 8.29
N ILE A 5 -14.57 -0.85 7.83
CA ILE A 5 -14.06 -1.32 6.54
C ILE A 5 -13.86 -2.83 6.62
N LYS A 6 -14.27 -3.53 5.56
CA LYS A 6 -14.03 -4.96 5.39
C LYS A 6 -12.71 -5.16 4.66
N HIS A 7 -11.88 -6.04 5.21
CA HIS A 7 -10.65 -6.47 4.55
C HIS A 7 -10.92 -7.73 3.72
N PRO A 8 -10.42 -7.83 2.49
CA PRO A 8 -10.51 -9.07 1.71
C PRO A 8 -9.69 -10.18 2.38
N GLU A 9 -10.21 -11.41 2.39
CA GLU A 9 -9.49 -12.56 2.98
C GLU A 9 -8.23 -12.96 2.19
N ASN A 10 -8.21 -12.68 0.88
CA ASN A 10 -7.09 -12.98 0.01
C ASN A 10 -6.67 -11.70 -0.74
N VAL A 11 -5.55 -11.13 -0.33
CA VAL A 11 -4.90 -10.00 -0.98
C VAL A 11 -3.55 -10.48 -1.50
N ASP A 12 -3.27 -10.23 -2.77
CA ASP A 12 -1.99 -10.61 -3.38
C ASP A 12 -0.84 -9.88 -2.70
N SER A 13 0.17 -10.63 -2.24
CA SER A 13 1.42 -10.06 -1.73
C SER A 13 2.18 -9.32 -2.82
N PHE A 14 2.96 -8.31 -2.42
CA PHE A 14 3.81 -7.55 -3.31
C PHE A 14 5.26 -7.60 -2.84
N ASP A 15 6.12 -8.19 -3.66
CA ASP A 15 7.57 -8.31 -3.42
C ASP A 15 8.39 -7.33 -4.27
N GLY A 16 7.73 -6.58 -5.16
CA GLY A 16 8.37 -5.68 -6.12
C GLY A 16 8.62 -6.27 -7.51
N SER A 17 8.30 -7.56 -7.75
CA SER A 17 8.58 -8.25 -9.02
C SER A 17 7.62 -7.91 -10.18
N GLU A 18 6.40 -7.46 -9.87
CA GLU A 18 5.39 -7.07 -10.87
C GLU A 18 5.15 -5.57 -10.92
N ASP A 19 4.57 -5.03 -11.98
CA ASP A 19 4.23 -3.60 -12.07
C ASP A 19 3.35 -3.13 -10.89
N VAL A 20 3.85 -2.18 -10.09
CA VAL A 20 3.15 -1.69 -8.89
C VAL A 20 1.76 -1.13 -9.20
N GLN A 21 1.58 -0.49 -10.37
CA GLN A 21 0.29 0.11 -10.74
C GLN A 21 -0.75 -0.98 -11.05
N ARG A 22 -0.33 -2.08 -11.68
CA ARG A 22 -1.16 -3.26 -11.91
C ARG A 22 -1.54 -3.91 -10.59
N TRP A 23 -0.59 -4.09 -9.67
CA TRP A 23 -0.85 -4.65 -8.34
C TRP A 23 -1.82 -3.75 -7.53
N LEU A 24 -1.56 -2.44 -7.44
CA LEU A 24 -2.42 -1.46 -6.77
C LEU A 24 -3.86 -1.47 -7.31
N LYS A 25 -4.04 -1.61 -8.62
CA LYS A 25 -5.37 -1.73 -9.23
C LYS A 25 -6.10 -2.99 -8.76
N ARG A 26 -5.39 -4.12 -8.58
CA ARG A 26 -6.00 -5.35 -8.04
C ARG A 26 -6.36 -5.17 -6.57
N LEU A 27 -5.45 -4.64 -5.77
CA LEU A 27 -5.69 -4.34 -4.35
C LEU A 27 -6.93 -3.47 -4.15
N ARG A 28 -6.97 -2.29 -4.80
CA ARG A 28 -8.10 -1.35 -4.72
C ARG A 28 -9.41 -1.99 -5.17
N ARG A 29 -9.38 -2.83 -6.21
CA ARG A 29 -10.56 -3.56 -6.69
C ARG A 29 -11.07 -4.55 -5.66
N SER A 30 -10.19 -5.33 -5.02
CA SER A 30 -10.59 -6.29 -3.98
C SER A 30 -11.23 -5.59 -2.79
N TYR A 31 -10.65 -4.48 -2.34
CA TYR A 31 -11.23 -3.67 -1.26
C TYR A 31 -12.59 -3.06 -1.64
N ARG A 32 -12.72 -2.50 -2.85
CA ARG A 32 -14.03 -2.02 -3.34
C ARG A 32 -15.07 -3.13 -3.34
N GLN A 33 -14.74 -4.32 -3.83
CA GLN A 33 -15.70 -5.43 -3.94
C GLN A 33 -16.30 -5.83 -2.59
N VAL A 34 -15.48 -5.91 -1.54
CA VAL A 34 -15.97 -6.30 -0.20
C VAL A 34 -16.64 -5.13 0.53
N ASN A 35 -16.34 -3.88 0.17
CA ASN A 35 -16.90 -2.66 0.75
C ASN A 35 -18.04 -2.05 -0.09
N GLY A 36 -18.83 -2.86 -0.79
CA GLY A 36 -20.02 -2.39 -1.51
C GLY A 36 -19.73 -1.44 -2.67
N ASN A 37 -18.59 -1.63 -3.33
CA ASN A 37 -18.01 -0.78 -4.39
C ASN A 37 -17.62 0.63 -3.95
N GLN A 38 -17.44 0.87 -2.65
CA GLN A 38 -16.92 2.14 -2.14
C GLN A 38 -15.40 2.12 -2.03
N ASP A 39 -14.78 3.28 -2.29
CA ASP A 39 -13.37 3.48 -2.00
C ASP A 39 -13.13 3.52 -0.49
N VAL A 40 -12.05 2.88 -0.08
CA VAL A 40 -11.57 2.88 1.29
C VAL A 40 -10.64 4.08 1.53
N GLY A 41 -10.49 4.48 2.78
CA GLY A 41 -9.71 5.65 3.16
C GLY A 41 -8.21 5.50 2.88
N PRO A 42 -7.46 6.62 2.92
CA PRO A 42 -6.01 6.58 2.76
C PRO A 42 -5.32 5.71 3.81
N SER A 43 -5.69 5.86 5.09
CA SER A 43 -5.16 5.05 6.19
C SER A 43 -5.39 3.55 5.95
N ASP A 44 -6.61 3.16 5.61
CA ASP A 44 -6.95 1.75 5.36
C ASP A 44 -6.18 1.18 4.17
N LEU A 45 -5.96 1.97 3.12
CA LEU A 45 -5.17 1.54 1.97
C LEU A 45 -3.69 1.38 2.31
N ILE A 46 -3.11 2.31 3.05
CA ILE A 46 -1.70 2.24 3.43
C ILE A 46 -1.46 1.03 4.34
N GLN A 47 -2.31 0.82 5.35
CA GLN A 47 -2.27 -0.36 6.20
C GLN A 47 -2.40 -1.65 5.37
N ALA A 48 -3.35 -1.68 4.43
CA ALA A 48 -3.54 -2.83 3.55
C ALA A 48 -2.30 -3.10 2.70
N MET A 49 -1.70 -2.05 2.13
CA MET A 49 -0.49 -2.17 1.33
C MET A 49 0.65 -2.72 2.18
N ASP A 50 0.95 -2.09 3.31
CA ASP A 50 2.03 -2.50 4.22
C ASP A 50 1.89 -3.96 4.67
N SER A 51 0.67 -4.38 5.03
CA SER A 51 0.39 -5.74 5.51
C SER A 51 0.70 -6.84 4.49
N VAL A 52 0.70 -6.53 3.20
CA VAL A 52 0.95 -7.48 2.12
C VAL A 52 2.27 -7.22 1.38
N LEU A 53 3.04 -6.22 1.81
CA LEU A 53 4.42 -6.07 1.37
C LEU A 53 5.23 -7.27 1.84
N SER A 54 6.13 -7.72 0.98
CA SER A 54 7.02 -8.84 1.27
C SER A 54 8.38 -8.62 0.62
N GLY A 55 9.35 -9.45 0.97
CA GLY A 55 10.67 -9.44 0.33
C GLY A 55 11.36 -8.08 0.38
N GLU A 56 11.87 -7.62 -0.77
CA GLU A 56 12.60 -6.35 -0.86
C GLU A 56 11.70 -5.13 -0.76
N ALA A 57 10.43 -5.22 -1.17
CA ALA A 57 9.47 -4.13 -1.02
C ALA A 57 9.21 -3.79 0.45
N ALA A 58 9.03 -4.81 1.31
CA ALA A 58 8.88 -4.61 2.75
C ALA A 58 10.14 -3.98 3.38
N LYS A 59 11.33 -4.52 3.05
CA LYS A 59 12.61 -3.98 3.55
C LYS A 59 12.84 -2.54 3.12
N PHE A 60 12.42 -2.15 1.92
CA PHE A 60 12.54 -0.78 1.43
C PHE A 60 11.72 0.19 2.28
N VAL A 61 10.48 -0.17 2.62
CA VAL A 61 9.63 0.62 3.52
C VAL A 61 10.25 0.73 4.90
N GLU A 62 10.68 -0.38 5.49
CA GLU A 62 11.31 -0.40 6.82
C GLU A 62 12.59 0.46 6.92
N LYS A 63 13.35 0.56 5.84
CA LYS A 63 14.59 1.36 5.79
C LYS A 63 14.34 2.84 5.59
N SER A 64 13.14 3.25 5.17
CA SER A 64 12.82 4.64 4.89
C SER A 64 12.09 5.29 6.07
N PRO A 65 12.71 6.24 6.79
CA PRO A 65 12.05 6.93 7.92
C PRO A 65 10.76 7.63 7.50
N LEU A 66 10.73 8.16 6.27
CA LEU A 66 9.57 8.84 5.72
C LEU A 66 8.40 7.87 5.49
N LEU A 67 8.67 6.67 4.92
CA LEU A 67 7.61 5.69 4.67
C LEU A 67 7.12 5.06 5.96
N ARG A 68 8.02 4.84 6.94
CA ARG A 68 7.61 4.43 8.28
C ARG A 68 6.69 5.43 8.95
N GLN A 69 7.00 6.73 8.86
CA GLN A 69 6.11 7.76 9.39
C GLN A 69 4.73 7.72 8.73
N VAL A 70 4.66 7.48 7.42
CA VAL A 70 3.38 7.34 6.70
C VAL A 70 2.60 6.11 7.17
N VAL A 71 3.27 4.98 7.41
CA VAL A 71 2.64 3.77 8.00
C VAL A 71 2.15 4.05 9.42
N ASP A 72 2.97 4.69 10.26
CA ASP A 72 2.58 5.06 11.63
C ASP A 72 1.33 5.98 11.62
N GLN A 73 1.29 6.97 10.72
CA GLN A 73 0.11 7.82 10.55
C GLN A 73 -1.11 7.04 10.08
N ALA A 74 -0.92 6.03 9.23
CA ALA A 74 -2.00 5.18 8.77
C ALA A 74 -2.55 4.33 9.92
N ASP A 75 -1.69 3.74 10.76
CA ASP A 75 -2.06 3.00 11.96
C ASP A 75 -2.86 3.85 12.96
N ASP A 76 -2.49 5.14 13.10
CA ASP A 76 -3.21 6.11 13.91
C ASP A 76 -4.50 6.66 13.24
N PHE A 77 -4.84 6.19 12.04
CA PHE A 77 -5.95 6.70 11.20
C PHE A 77 -5.86 8.20 10.88
N THR A 78 -4.64 8.76 10.86
CA THR A 78 -4.37 10.17 10.55
C THR A 78 -3.73 10.41 9.18
N ALA A 79 -3.41 9.34 8.44
CA ALA A 79 -2.84 9.46 7.10
C ALA A 79 -3.80 10.18 6.14
N THR A 80 -3.21 11.01 5.28
CA THR A 80 -3.90 11.83 4.30
C THR A 80 -3.82 11.23 2.90
N SER A 81 -4.57 11.79 1.95
CA SER A 81 -4.44 11.44 0.54
C SER A 81 -3.04 11.69 -0.01
N ASP A 82 -2.34 12.71 0.51
CA ASP A 82 -0.97 13.03 0.07
C ASP A 82 0.02 11.97 0.55
N ASP A 83 -0.19 11.45 1.78
CA ASP A 83 0.62 10.36 2.33
C ASP A 83 0.43 9.07 1.50
N LEU A 84 -0.81 8.78 1.09
CA LEU A 84 -1.09 7.66 0.19
C LEU A 84 -0.38 7.83 -1.15
N VAL A 85 -0.45 9.00 -1.76
CA VAL A 85 0.23 9.29 -3.04
C VAL A 85 1.74 9.19 -2.89
N LEU A 86 2.30 9.68 -1.78
CA LEU A 86 3.72 9.58 -1.46
C LEU A 86 4.14 8.11 -1.35
N PHE A 87 3.37 7.31 -0.61
CA PHE A 87 3.66 5.89 -0.41
C PHE A 87 3.61 5.10 -1.72
N GLU A 88 2.58 5.31 -2.54
CA GLU A 88 2.45 4.67 -3.86
C GLU A 88 3.58 5.05 -4.82
N ASN A 89 3.99 6.32 -4.84
CA ASN A 89 5.10 6.79 -5.65
C ASN A 89 6.44 6.20 -5.17
N ALA A 90 6.64 6.11 -3.86
CA ALA A 90 7.85 5.54 -3.31
C ALA A 90 7.99 4.06 -3.63
N LEU A 91 6.91 3.28 -3.56
CA LEU A 91 6.93 1.88 -4.00
C LEU A 91 7.29 1.76 -5.49
N ARG A 92 6.73 2.63 -6.34
CA ARG A 92 7.08 2.67 -7.77
C ARG A 92 8.55 2.97 -8.01
N ASP A 93 9.11 3.91 -7.26
CA ASP A 93 10.50 4.33 -7.45
C ASP A 93 11.49 3.32 -6.85
N GLY A 94 11.10 2.63 -5.77
CA GLY A 94 11.83 1.48 -5.21
C GLY A 94 12.03 0.35 -6.23
N GLN A 95 11.03 0.07 -7.08
CA GLN A 95 11.18 -0.90 -8.17
C GLN A 95 12.24 -0.51 -9.21
N LYS A 96 12.39 0.79 -9.48
CA LYS A 96 13.31 1.28 -10.50
C LYS A 96 14.77 1.23 -10.04
N MET A 97 15.03 1.30 -8.74
CA MET A 97 16.40 1.27 -8.21
C MET A 97 17.07 -0.10 -8.35
N GLU A 98 16.29 -1.20 -8.39
CA GLU A 98 16.82 -2.56 -8.59
C GLU A 98 16.99 -2.93 -10.08
N GLY A 99 16.32 -2.21 -11.01
CA GLY A 99 16.43 -2.45 -12.45
C GLY A 99 17.78 -2.05 -13.08
N ASN A 100 18.72 -1.49 -12.31
CA ASN A 100 19.97 -0.92 -12.80
C ASN A 100 21.25 -1.65 -12.33
N GLN A 101 21.15 -2.94 -11.96
CA GLN A 101 22.30 -3.79 -11.61
C GLN A 101 22.50 -4.99 -12.56
N ARG A 102 22.39 -4.78 -13.89
CA ARG A 102 22.86 -5.77 -14.88
C ARG A 102 23.71 -5.14 -15.96
#